data_AF-A0A3D1THD4-F1
#
_entry.id   AF-A0A3D1THD4-F1
#
_cell.length_a   1.000
_cell.length_b   1.000
_cell.length_c   1.000
_cell.angle_alpha   90.00
_cell.angle_beta   90.00
_cell.angle_gamma   90.00
#
_symmetry.space_group_name_H-M   'P 1'
#
loop_
_entity.id
_entity.type
_entity.pdbx_description
1 polymer ?
#
loop_
_entity_poly.entity_id
_entity_poly.type
_entity_poly.pdbx_seq_one_letter_code
_entity_poly.pdbx_strand_id
1 'polypeptide(L)'
;ARWVAAKFQGVIDPSAPQPGLYVLANNDPVQRNERNGRPMNLGGDRYEHGLYCHANSEVVVQLPTPAAEFSAVIGVDSNEQTSNGRGSVRFAVVRNGEALFQSPLMREDSAAIPVSIDLRG
;
A
#
# COMPACT_ATOMS: atom_id res chain seq x y z
N ALA A 1 21.54 37.38 -3.21
CA ALA A 1 22.06 36.25 -4.00
C ALA A 1 22.82 35.31 -3.08
N ARG A 2 22.24 34.18 -2.68
CA ARG A 2 22.92 33.24 -1.77
C ARG A 2 22.32 31.83 -1.86
N TRP A 3 22.57 31.13 -2.95
CA TRP A 3 22.38 29.67 -3.08
C TRP A 3 23.38 29.12 -4.09
N VAL A 4 24.61 28.89 -3.64
CA VAL A 4 25.57 28.02 -4.32
C VAL A 4 26.31 27.24 -3.24
N ALA A 5 26.54 25.95 -3.52
CA ALA A 5 27.33 24.96 -2.79
C ALA A 5 26.55 24.05 -1.82
N ALA A 6 25.91 23.04 -2.39
CA ALA A 6 25.72 21.74 -1.74
C ALA A 6 25.79 20.61 -2.78
N LYS A 7 26.94 20.47 -3.43
CA LYS A 7 27.37 19.22 -4.08
C LYS A 7 28.86 19.05 -3.75
N PHE A 8 29.30 17.81 -3.49
CA PHE A 8 30.67 17.35 -3.20
C PHE A 8 31.06 16.95 -1.77
N GLN A 9 30.13 16.86 -0.82
CA GLN A 9 30.36 16.04 0.38
C GLN A 9 29.13 15.19 0.58
N GLY A 10 29.31 13.86 0.61
CA GLY A 10 28.24 12.86 0.76
C GLY A 10 27.57 12.88 2.13
N VAL A 11 27.19 14.07 2.59
CA VAL A 11 26.26 14.25 3.70
C VAL A 11 24.90 13.92 3.11
N ILE A 12 24.48 12.66 3.28
CA ILE A 12 23.07 12.32 3.18
C ILE A 12 22.38 13.19 4.23
N ASP A 13 21.52 14.10 3.78
CA ASP A 13 20.63 14.81 4.70
C ASP A 13 19.69 13.77 5.32
N PRO A 14 19.84 13.44 6.62
CA PRO A 14 18.99 12.44 7.27
C PRO A 14 17.54 12.91 7.40
N SER A 15 17.25 14.19 7.10
CA SER A 15 15.90 14.74 7.09
C SER A 15 15.17 14.58 5.74
N ALA A 16 15.88 14.19 4.67
CA ALA A 16 15.24 13.92 3.39
C ALA A 16 14.46 12.59 3.47
N PRO A 17 13.17 12.56 3.06
CA PRO A 17 12.40 11.32 2.97
C PRO A 17 13.15 10.30 2.11
N GLN A 18 13.52 9.16 2.71
CA GLN A 18 14.20 8.10 1.98
C GLN A 18 13.17 7.32 1.15
N PRO A 19 13.52 6.79 -0.02
CA PRO A 19 12.64 5.89 -0.74
C PRO A 19 12.30 4.66 0.11
N GLY A 20 11.02 4.28 0.17
CA GLY A 20 10.60 3.17 1.01
C GLY A 20 9.10 3.07 1.25
N LEU A 21 8.72 2.03 1.99
CA LEU A 21 7.38 1.83 2.53
C LEU A 21 7.40 2.15 4.02
N TYR A 22 6.59 3.12 4.43
CA TYR A 22 6.46 3.56 5.81
C TYR A 22 5.07 3.20 6.33
N VAL A 23 5.01 2.39 7.38
CA VAL A 23 3.74 2.02 8.02
C VAL A 23 3.42 3.07 9.08
N LEU A 24 2.39 3.88 8.83
CA LEU A 24 1.93 4.91 9.78
C LEU A 24 0.89 4.34 10.75
N ALA A 25 0.06 3.42 10.28
CA ALA A 25 -0.92 2.70 11.09
C ALA A 25 -1.13 1.29 10.54
N ASN A 26 -1.29 0.31 11.44
CA ASN A 26 -1.77 -1.05 11.14
C ASN A 26 -2.07 -1.74 12.48
N ASN A 27 -3.12 -2.56 12.57
CA ASN A 27 -3.45 -3.25 13.83
C ASN A 27 -2.46 -4.38 14.21
N ASP A 28 -1.69 -4.88 13.24
CA ASP A 28 -0.63 -5.90 13.41
C ASP A 28 0.61 -5.48 12.60
N PRO A 29 1.72 -6.22 12.58
CA PRO A 29 2.76 -5.98 11.58
C PRO A 29 2.23 -6.13 10.15
N VAL A 30 2.62 -5.22 9.26
CA VAL A 30 2.42 -5.38 7.81
C VAL A 30 3.28 -6.54 7.33
N GLN A 31 2.72 -7.40 6.47
CA GLN A 31 3.42 -8.59 5.98
C GLN A 31 3.61 -8.52 4.47
N ARG A 32 4.84 -8.71 4.01
CA ARG A 32 5.20 -8.68 2.59
C ARG A 32 5.09 -10.08 2.02
N ASN A 33 4.37 -10.24 0.91
CA ASN A 33 4.25 -11.48 0.13
C ASN A 33 3.56 -12.65 0.86
N GLU A 34 3.04 -12.44 2.05
CA GLU A 34 2.39 -13.49 2.83
C GLU A 34 1.43 -12.93 3.88
N ARG A 35 0.66 -13.85 4.47
CA ARG A 35 0.02 -13.72 5.76
C ARG A 35 0.36 -14.95 6.59
N ASN A 36 1.14 -14.76 7.65
CA ASN A 36 1.58 -15.79 8.59
C ASN A 36 2.19 -17.01 7.88
N GLY A 37 3.13 -16.76 6.94
CA GLY A 37 3.80 -17.81 6.18
C GLY A 37 2.96 -18.46 5.07
N ARG A 38 1.82 -17.88 4.68
CA ARG A 38 0.94 -18.39 3.62
C ARG A 38 0.67 -17.33 2.55
N PRO A 39 0.46 -17.72 1.27
CA PRO A 39 -0.01 -16.78 0.25
C PRO A 39 -1.33 -16.11 0.66
N MET A 40 -1.51 -14.87 0.24
CA MET A 40 -2.79 -14.18 0.39
C MET A 40 -3.84 -14.82 -0.51
N ASN A 41 -5.10 -14.83 -0.08
CA ASN A 41 -6.22 -15.39 -0.82
C ASN A 41 -7.31 -14.34 -1.02
N LEU A 42 -7.48 -13.84 -2.25
CA LEU A 42 -8.48 -12.82 -2.57
C LEU A 42 -9.53 -13.45 -3.49
N GLY A 43 -10.77 -13.58 -3.01
CA GLY A 43 -11.88 -14.11 -3.82
C GLY A 43 -11.68 -15.55 -4.33
N GLY A 44 -10.81 -16.34 -3.70
CA GLY A 44 -10.48 -17.72 -4.09
C GLY A 44 -9.13 -17.87 -4.81
N ASP A 45 -8.53 -16.77 -5.27
CA ASP A 45 -7.24 -16.77 -5.96
C ASP A 45 -6.08 -16.51 -5.01
N ARG A 46 -4.96 -17.23 -5.20
CA ARG A 46 -3.76 -17.12 -4.37
C ARG A 46 -2.74 -16.13 -4.96
N TYR A 47 -2.23 -15.26 -4.11
CA TYR A 47 -1.23 -14.24 -4.44
C TYR A 47 0.03 -14.42 -3.59
N GLU A 48 1.15 -14.75 -4.25
CA GLU A 48 2.48 -14.90 -3.63
C GLU A 48 3.23 -13.56 -3.49
N HIS A 49 2.70 -12.49 -4.08
CA HIS A 49 3.28 -11.17 -4.04
C HIS A 49 2.24 -10.14 -3.65
N GLY A 50 2.65 -9.18 -2.82
CA GLY A 50 1.79 -8.10 -2.36
C GLY A 50 2.09 -7.68 -0.92
N LEU A 51 1.13 -6.98 -0.32
CA LEU A 51 1.23 -6.43 1.02
C LEU A 51 -0.04 -6.75 1.79
N TYR A 52 0.07 -7.58 2.82
CA TYR A 52 -1.02 -7.84 3.75
C TYR A 52 -1.03 -6.78 4.86
N CYS A 53 -2.19 -6.17 5.07
CA CYS A 53 -2.44 -5.17 6.10
C CYS A 53 -3.67 -5.56 6.94
N HIS A 54 -3.74 -5.03 8.17
CA HIS A 54 -4.89 -5.18 9.05
C HIS A 54 -5.49 -3.81 9.35
N ALA A 55 -6.66 -3.55 8.78
CA ALA A 55 -7.38 -2.29 8.95
C ALA A 55 -7.67 -1.98 10.43
N ASN A 56 -7.61 -0.72 10.88
CA ASN A 56 -7.24 0.45 10.07
C ASN A 56 -5.75 0.48 9.74
N SER A 57 -5.42 0.78 8.49
CA SER A 57 -4.05 0.72 7.98
C SER A 57 -3.73 1.91 7.09
N GLU A 58 -2.53 2.46 7.25
CA GLU A 58 -1.99 3.51 6.41
C GLU A 58 -0.51 3.23 6.12
N VAL A 59 -0.20 3.06 4.83
CA VAL A 59 1.16 2.82 4.34
C VAL A 59 1.51 3.92 3.34
N VAL A 60 2.58 4.66 3.63
CA VAL A 60 3.14 5.68 2.74
C VAL A 60 4.19 5.05 1.86
N VAL A 61 4.03 5.20 0.54
CA VAL A 61 5.03 4.81 -0.45
C VAL A 61 5.82 6.05 -0.86
N GLN A 62 7.05 6.18 -0.36
CA GLN A 62 7.97 7.21 -0.81
C GLN A 62 8.75 6.68 -2.01
N LEU A 63 8.48 7.24 -3.18
CA LEU A 63 9.17 6.87 -4.42
C LEU A 63 10.49 7.64 -4.56
N PRO A 64 11.55 7.03 -5.13
CA PRO A 64 12.82 7.72 -5.39
C PRO A 64 12.72 8.75 -6.52
N THR A 65 11.77 8.54 -7.43
CA THR A 65 11.42 9.42 -8.55
C THR A 65 9.91 9.33 -8.75
N PRO A 66 9.28 10.33 -9.39
CA PRO A 66 7.88 10.22 -9.77
C PRO A 66 7.60 8.96 -10.59
N ALA A 67 6.45 8.33 -10.36
CA ALA A 67 5.97 7.18 -11.12
C ALA A 67 4.76 7.59 -11.95
N ALA A 68 4.57 6.94 -13.10
CA ALA A 68 3.43 7.21 -13.97
C ALA A 68 2.15 6.49 -13.53
N GLU A 69 2.27 5.32 -12.89
CA GLU A 69 1.12 4.49 -12.55
C GLU A 69 1.32 3.75 -11.22
N PHE A 70 0.23 3.57 -10.49
CA PHE A 70 0.09 2.59 -9.42
C PHE A 70 -0.87 1.49 -9.87
N SER A 71 -0.41 0.24 -9.83
CA SER A 71 -1.22 -0.94 -10.14
C SER A 71 -1.24 -1.92 -8.97
N ALA A 72 -2.41 -2.48 -8.66
CA ALA A 72 -2.54 -3.53 -7.65
C ALA A 72 -3.77 -4.41 -7.92
N VAL A 73 -3.87 -5.54 -7.21
CA VAL A 73 -5.13 -6.24 -7.01
C VAL A 73 -5.50 -6.08 -5.54
N ILE A 74 -6.69 -5.54 -5.26
CA ILE A 74 -7.17 -5.28 -3.90
C ILE A 74 -8.28 -6.27 -3.53
N GLY A 75 -8.36 -6.62 -2.26
CA GLY A 75 -9.37 -7.54 -1.76
C GLY A 75 -9.23 -7.79 -0.27
N VAL A 76 -10.24 -8.42 0.31
CA VAL A 76 -10.16 -8.93 1.69
C VAL A 76 -9.57 -10.33 1.64
N ASP A 77 -8.43 -10.51 2.30
CA ASP A 77 -7.80 -11.81 2.44
C ASP A 77 -8.74 -12.79 3.15
N SER A 78 -9.01 -13.94 2.54
CA SER A 78 -9.89 -14.98 3.06
C SER A 78 -9.16 -15.82 4.10
N ASN A 79 -9.50 -15.62 5.38
CA ASN A 79 -8.82 -16.25 6.50
C ASN A 79 -9.71 -16.40 7.75
N GLU A 80 -9.16 -16.97 8.82
CA GLU A 80 -9.87 -17.27 10.05
C GLU A 80 -10.44 -16.05 10.80
N GLN A 81 -10.03 -14.83 10.46
CA GLN A 81 -10.54 -13.57 11.04
C GLN A 81 -11.58 -12.88 10.14
N THR A 82 -11.54 -13.10 8.84
CA THR A 82 -12.39 -12.39 7.86
C THR A 82 -13.54 -13.23 7.32
N SER A 83 -13.37 -14.55 7.22
CA SER A 83 -14.39 -15.46 6.70
C SER A 83 -15.66 -15.45 7.54
N ASN A 84 -16.77 -15.83 6.91
CA ASN A 84 -18.14 -15.68 7.43
C ASN A 84 -18.57 -14.21 7.58
N GLY A 85 -18.08 -13.32 6.70
CA GLY A 85 -18.50 -11.92 6.65
C GLY A 85 -17.98 -11.04 7.80
N ARG A 86 -16.93 -11.48 8.51
CA ARG A 86 -16.33 -10.77 9.65
C ARG A 86 -15.35 -9.68 9.24
N GLY A 87 -14.84 -9.72 8.00
CA GLY A 87 -13.98 -8.69 7.43
C GLY A 87 -14.75 -7.73 6.53
N SER A 88 -14.56 -6.42 6.71
CA SER A 88 -14.98 -5.41 5.74
C SER A 88 -14.05 -4.22 5.70
N VAL A 89 -13.68 -3.75 4.51
CA VAL A 89 -12.74 -2.63 4.32
C VAL A 89 -13.12 -1.77 3.13
N ARG A 90 -12.57 -0.56 3.08
CA ARG A 90 -12.43 0.22 1.84
C ARG A 90 -10.95 0.48 1.62
N PHE A 91 -10.51 0.36 0.38
CA PHE A 91 -9.18 0.76 -0.05
C PHE A 91 -9.23 2.17 -0.61
N ALA A 92 -8.19 2.95 -0.34
CA ALA A 92 -8.02 4.27 -0.92
C ALA A 92 -6.56 4.47 -1.35
N VAL A 93 -6.37 5.25 -2.42
CA VAL A 93 -5.04 5.71 -2.84
C VAL A 93 -5.06 7.24 -2.81
N VAL A 94 -4.11 7.80 -2.08
CA VAL A 94 -3.96 9.24 -1.89
C VAL A 94 -2.54 9.63 -2.32
N ARG A 95 -2.43 10.71 -3.09
CA ARG A 95 -1.15 11.29 -3.50
C ARG A 95 -1.11 12.74 -3.02
N ASN A 96 -0.14 13.07 -2.16
CA ASN A 96 0.05 14.43 -1.65
C ASN A 96 -1.24 15.08 -1.11
N GLY A 97 -2.10 14.29 -0.44
CA GLY A 97 -3.39 14.73 0.09
C GLY A 97 -4.56 14.71 -0.91
N GLU A 98 -4.33 14.48 -2.20
CA GLU A 98 -5.39 14.29 -3.21
C GLU A 98 -5.81 12.82 -3.25
N ALA A 99 -7.08 12.53 -2.96
CA ALA A 99 -7.65 11.19 -3.15
C ALA A 99 -7.77 10.88 -4.65
N LEU A 100 -7.04 9.86 -5.12
CA LEU A 100 -7.05 9.42 -6.52
C LEU A 100 -8.01 8.25 -6.74
N PHE A 101 -8.24 7.43 -5.71
CA PHE A 101 -9.10 6.25 -5.80
C PHE A 101 -9.72 5.93 -4.43
N GLN A 102 -10.94 5.40 -4.48
CA GLN A 102 -11.57 4.73 -3.35
C GLN A 102 -12.42 3.56 -3.85
N SER A 103 -12.28 2.40 -3.23
CA SER A 103 -13.09 1.22 -3.56
C SER A 103 -14.52 1.30 -3.00
N PRO A 104 -15.46 0.51 -3.54
CA PRO A 104 -16.65 0.10 -2.79
C PRO A 104 -16.30 -0.54 -1.44
N LEU A 105 -17.30 -0.74 -0.58
CA LEU A 105 -17.11 -1.56 0.62
C LEU A 105 -16.86 -3.00 0.19
N MET A 106 -15.69 -3.53 0.50
CA MET A 106 -15.30 -4.90 0.18
C MET A 106 -15.45 -5.78 1.41
N ARG A 107 -15.93 -7.00 1.20
CA ARG A 107 -16.00 -8.09 2.17
C ARG A 107 -15.19 -9.28 1.66
N GLU A 108 -15.03 -10.29 2.50
CA GLU A 108 -14.28 -11.51 2.17
C GLU A 108 -14.84 -12.26 0.94
N ASP A 109 -16.15 -12.22 0.71
CA ASP A 109 -16.82 -12.81 -0.45
C ASP A 109 -16.83 -11.93 -1.70
N SER A 110 -16.28 -10.71 -1.61
CA SER A 110 -16.18 -9.80 -2.75
C SER A 110 -15.09 -10.28 -3.71
N ALA A 111 -15.36 -10.20 -5.01
CA ALA A 111 -14.33 -10.42 -6.02
C ALA A 111 -13.15 -9.46 -5.81
N ALA A 112 -11.94 -9.96 -6.00
CA ALA A 112 -10.74 -9.12 -6.02
C ALA A 112 -10.85 -8.11 -7.17
N ILE A 113 -10.39 -6.88 -6.93
CA ILE A 113 -10.52 -5.79 -7.91
C ILE A 113 -9.12 -5.40 -8.40
N PRO A 114 -8.80 -5.54 -9.69
CA PRO A 114 -7.60 -4.93 -10.26
C PRO A 114 -7.78 -3.40 -10.29
N VAL A 115 -6.74 -2.68 -9.89
CA VAL A 115 -6.69 -1.22 -9.92
C VAL A 115 -5.48 -0.78 -10.73
N SER A 116 -5.69 0.25 -11.56
CA SER A 116 -4.66 0.99 -12.31
C SER A 116 -4.96 2.47 -12.14
N ILE A 117 -4.01 3.22 -11.61
CA ILE A 117 -4.19 4.63 -11.25
C ILE A 117 -3.04 5.42 -11.84
N ASP A 118 -3.37 6.36 -12.72
CA ASP A 118 -2.41 7.34 -13.24
C ASP A 118 -1.92 8.27 -12.11
N LEU A 119 -0.62 8.21 -11.84
CA LEU A 119 0.07 9.02 -10.86
C LEU A 119 0.63 10.33 -11.44
N ARG A 120 0.43 10.55 -12.75
CA ARG A 120 0.76 11.75 -13.55
C ARG A 120 2.26 12.08 -13.69
N GLY A 121 3.15 11.17 -13.30
CA GLY A 121 4.61 11.36 -13.35
C GLY A 121 5.09 12.50 -12.46
#